data_AF-A0A7J4PSZ7-F1
#
_entry.id   AF-A0A7J4PSZ7-F1
#
_cell.length_a   1.000
_cell.length_b   1.000
_cell.length_c   1.000
_cell.angle_alpha   90.00
_cell.angle_beta   90.00
_cell.angle_gamma   90.00
#
_symmetry.space_group_name_H-M   'P 1'
#
loop_
_entity.id
_entity.type
_entity.pdbx_description
1 polymer ?
#
loop_
_entity_poly.entity_id
_entity_poly.type
_entity_poly.pdbx_seq_one_letter_code
_entity_poly.pdbx_strand_id
1 'polypeptide(L)' 'MKVKLVVDGKTVPMNHFAQEIMEKVVSGVAESLRGVDPQWKKMVVEVERDDLAD' A
#
# COMPACT_ATOMS: atom_id res chain seq x y z
N MET A 1 6.76 2.36 9.27
CA MET A 1 5.29 2.23 9.20
C MET A 1 4.96 0.77 9.49
N LYS A 2 3.71 0.31 9.31
CA LYS A 2 3.46 -1.13 9.22
C LYS A 2 2.51 -1.37 8.07
N VAL A 3 3.02 -1.92 6.97
CA VAL A 3 2.19 -2.24 5.81
C VAL A 3 1.48 -3.58 6.06
N LYS A 4 0.20 -3.63 5.73
CA LYS A 4 -0.60 -4.86 5.70
C LYS A 4 -1.05 -5.10 4.27
N LEU A 5 -0.70 -6.26 3.71
CA LEU A 5 -1.15 -6.67 2.40
C LEU A 5 -2.34 -7.63 2.54
N VAL A 6 -3.41 -7.36 1.81
CA VAL A 6 -4.59 -8.21 1.72
C VAL A 6 -4.82 -8.53 0.24
N VAL A 7 -4.88 -9.81 -0.09
CA VAL A 7 -5.16 -10.31 -1.45
C VAL A 7 -6.35 -11.24 -1.34
N ASP A 8 -7.41 -10.97 -2.11
CA ASP A 8 -8.66 -11.73 -2.09
C ASP A 8 -9.23 -11.91 -0.67
N GLY A 9 -9.21 -10.84 0.12
CA GLY A 9 -9.66 -10.82 1.52
C GLY A 9 -8.73 -11.52 2.52
N LYS A 10 -7.63 -12.15 2.07
CA LYS A 10 -6.66 -12.86 2.92
C LYS A 10 -5.46 -11.99 3.22
N THR A 11 -5.08 -11.91 4.51
CA THR A 11 -3.85 -11.20 4.91
C THR A 11 -2.64 -12.02 4.49
N VAL A 12 -1.78 -11.46 3.66
CA VAL A 12 -0.56 -12.11 3.19
C VAL A 12 0.60 -11.70 4.10
N PRO A 13 1.30 -12.65 4.75
CA PRO A 13 2.48 -12.33 5.54
C PRO A 13 3.60 -11.84 4.61
N MET A 14 4.20 -10.70 4.95
CA MET A 14 5.35 -10.15 4.23
C MET A 14 6.62 -10.43 5.01
N ASN A 15 7.67 -10.85 4.29
CA ASN A 15 9.03 -10.93 4.84
C ASN A 15 9.65 -9.53 4.96
N HIS A 16 10.86 -9.45 5.55
CA HIS A 16 11.57 -8.19 5.75
C HIS A 16 11.78 -7.40 4.44
N PHE A 17 12.19 -8.09 3.38
CA PHE A 17 12.44 -7.48 2.08
C PHE A 17 11.16 -6.85 1.47
N ALA A 18 10.06 -7.59 1.48
CA ALA A 18 8.78 -7.11 0.97
C ALA A 18 8.22 -5.95 1.81
N GLN A 19 8.36 -6.00 3.14
CA GLN A 19 8.04 -4.87 4.02
C GLN A 19 8.81 -3.61 3.62
N GLU A 20 10.13 -3.71 3.48
CA GLU A 20 10.99 -2.56 3.17
C GLU A 20 10.64 -1.90 1.84
N ILE A 21 10.37 -2.70 0.79
CA ILE A 21 9.93 -2.17 -0.51
C ILE A 21 8.60 -1.45 -0.36
N MET A 22 7.61 -2.09 0.27
CA MET A 22 6.28 -1.51 0.40
C MET A 22 6.30 -0.21 1.22
N GLU A 23 7.12 -0.13 2.27
CA GLU A 23 7.26 1.10 3.04
C GLU A 23 7.79 2.26 2.19
N LYS A 24 8.84 2.03 1.40
CA LYS A 24 9.41 3.07 0.52
C LYS A 24 8.40 3.53 -0.53
N VAL A 25 7.69 2.60 -1.15
CA VAL A 25 6.66 2.91 -2.17
C VAL A 25 5.51 3.71 -1.56
N VAL A 26 4.94 3.24 -0.43
CA VAL A 26 3.82 3.91 0.23
C VAL A 26 4.21 5.30 0.74
N SER A 27 5.43 5.47 1.29
CA SER A 27 5.94 6.79 1.66
C SER A 27 6.02 7.72 0.45
N GLY A 28 6.59 7.27 -0.66
CA GLY A 28 6.71 8.09 -1.87
C GLY A 28 5.36 8.51 -2.43
N VAL A 29 4.37 7.61 -2.40
CA VAL A 29 2.98 7.94 -2.75
C VAL A 29 2.44 9.01 -1.80
N ALA A 30 2.56 8.82 -0.47
CA ALA A 30 2.06 9.76 0.52
C ALA A 30 2.66 11.17 0.38
N GLU A 31 3.97 11.27 0.13
CA GLU A 31 4.68 12.54 -0.07
C GLU A 31 4.25 13.26 -1.36
N SER A 32 3.80 12.52 -2.37
CA SER A 32 3.34 13.09 -3.64
C SER A 32 1.90 13.65 -3.60
N LEU A 33 1.11 13.24 -2.60
CA LEU A 33 -0.30 13.62 -2.50
C LEU A 33 -0.45 15.09 -2.08
N ARG A 34 -0.97 15.91 -2.99
CA ARG A 34 -1.33 17.29 -2.70
C ARG A 34 -2.69 17.35 -1.99
N GLY A 35 -2.79 18.20 -0.97
CA GLY A 35 -4.04 18.41 -0.22
C GLY A 35 -4.30 17.40 0.89
N VAL A 36 -3.36 16.49 1.16
CA VAL A 36 -3.40 15.61 2.33
C VAL A 36 -2.57 16.22 3.46
N ASP A 37 -3.12 16.25 4.67
CA ASP A 37 -2.41 16.71 5.86
C ASP A 37 -1.18 15.83 6.14
N PRO A 38 0.04 16.39 6.25
CA PRO A 38 1.26 15.64 6.60
C PRO A 38 1.17 14.81 7.89
N GLN A 39 0.23 15.11 8.78
CA GLN A 39 0.00 14.40 10.05
C GLN A 39 -1.01 13.24 9.93
N TRP A 40 -1.25 12.74 8.71
CA TRP A 40 -2.13 11.59 8.50
C TRP A 40 -1.71 10.38 9.33
N LYS A 41 -2.70 9.63 9.84
CA LYS A 41 -2.48 8.47 10.73
C LYS A 41 -2.65 7.13 10.03
N LYS A 42 -3.43 7.09 8.95
CA LYS A 42 -3.75 5.87 8.20
C LYS A 42 -4.02 6.22 6.74
N MET A 43 -3.47 5.40 5.84
CA MET A 43 -3.76 5.40 4.41
C MET A 43 -4.31 4.02 4.05
N VAL A 44 -5.33 3.98 3.18
CA VAL A 44 -5.86 2.74 2.59
C VAL A 44 -5.74 2.90 1.08
N VAL A 45 -5.13 1.91 0.43
CA VAL A 45 -5.01 1.84 -1.02
C VAL A 45 -5.72 0.56 -1.45
N GLU A 46 -6.73 0.69 -2.31
CA GLU A 46 -7.45 -0.42 -2.90
C GLU A 46 -7.05 -0.51 -4.37
N VAL A 47 -6.66 -1.70 -4.80
CA VAL A 47 -6.26 -1.99 -6.18
C VAL A 47 -7.11 -3.15 -6.63
N GLU A 48 -7.93 -2.91 -7.64
CA GLU A 48 -8.68 -3.94 -8.35
C GLU A 48 -7.91 -4.30 -9.61
N ARG A 49 -7.77 -5.59 -9.88
CA ARG A 49 -7.21 -6.06 -11.13
C ARG A 49 -8.38 -6.26 -12.08
N ASP A 50 -8.45 -5.47 -13.15
CA ASP A 50 -9.34 -5.79 -14.25
C ASP A 50 -8.91 -7.16 -14.80
N ASP A 51 -9.84 -8.11 -14.83
CA ASP A 51 -9.68 -9.35 -15.57
C ASP A 51 -9.61 -8.99 -17.06
N LEU A 52 -8.42 -8.66 -17.55
CA LEU A 52 -8.12 -8.68 -18.98
C LEU A 52 -8.12 -10.15 -19.41
N ALA A 53 -9.32 -10.68 -19.58
CA ALA A 53 -9.59 -11.78 -20.48
C ALA A 53 -9.51 -11.22 -21.90
N ASP A 54 -8.37 -11.42 -22.54
CA ASP A 54 -8.24 -11.56 -24.01
C ASP A 54 -7.18 -12.63 -24.28
#